data_AF-A0A1C3HKR1-F1
#
_entry.id   AF-A0A1C3HKR1-F1
#
_cell.length_a   1.000
_cell.length_b   1.000
_cell.length_c   1.000
_cell.angle_alpha   90.00
_cell.angle_beta   90.00
_cell.angle_gamma   90.00
#
_symmetry.space_group_name_H-M   'P 1'
#
loop_
_entity.id
_entity.type
_entity.pdbx_description
1 polymer ?
#
loop_
_entity_poly.entity_id
_entity_poly.type
_entity_poly.pdbx_seq_one_letter_code
_entity_poly.pdbx_strand_id
1 'polypeptide(L)'
;MKQAYSILINDLLQQYHFKTENMRAATAVAEEVRQFSQNDYAFRLSVGLEGLLSTAQAAGDLESAADLEALVYRCSAGDVPQPFCVDRFAA
;
A
#
# COMPACT_ATOMS: atom_id res chain seq x y z
N MET A 1 -11.01 11.15 4.16
CA MET A 1 -10.09 10.27 4.95
C MET A 1 -9.39 10.96 6.14
N LYS A 2 -9.40 10.32 7.33
CA LYS A 2 -8.64 10.76 8.54
C LYS A 2 -7.12 10.66 8.40
N GLN A 3 -6.40 11.56 9.08
CA GLN A 3 -4.93 11.63 9.05
C GLN A 3 -4.23 10.34 9.48
N ALA A 4 -4.74 9.63 10.49
CA ALA A 4 -4.14 8.38 10.96
C ALA A 4 -4.12 7.31 9.86
N TYR A 5 -5.21 7.17 9.08
CA TYR A 5 -5.25 6.27 7.93
C TYR A 5 -4.28 6.72 6.85
N SER A 6 -4.22 8.02 6.55
CA SER A 6 -3.29 8.56 5.55
C SER A 6 -1.82 8.25 5.87
N ILE A 7 -1.42 8.34 7.14
CA ILE A 7 -0.05 8.01 7.58
C ILE A 7 0.24 6.51 7.36
N LEU A 8 -0.67 5.64 7.79
CA LEU A 8 -0.49 4.19 7.66
C LEU A 8 -0.51 3.73 6.20
N ILE A 9 -1.39 4.28 5.38
CA ILE A 9 -1.41 4.04 3.93
C ILE A 9 -0.08 4.46 3.32
N ASN A 10 0.44 5.63 3.70
CA ASN A 10 1.69 6.13 3.16
C ASN A 10 2.87 5.20 3.50
N ASP A 11 2.95 4.72 4.73
CA ASP A 11 3.97 3.75 5.15
C ASP A 11 3.86 2.44 4.36
N LEU A 12 2.65 1.90 4.19
CA LEU A 12 2.42 0.71 3.36
C LEU A 12 2.88 0.89 1.91
N LEU A 13 2.57 2.04 1.30
CA LEU A 13 3.01 2.37 -0.06
C LEU A 13 4.53 2.53 -0.13
N GLN A 14 5.16 3.22 0.83
CA GLN A 14 6.61 3.37 0.88
C GLN A 14 7.32 2.01 0.96
N GLN A 15 6.84 1.11 1.83
CA GLN A 15 7.39 -0.23 1.97
C GLN A 15 7.25 -1.04 0.68
N TYR A 16 6.08 -0.98 0.02
CA TYR A 16 5.85 -1.67 -1.25
C TYR A 16 6.81 -1.18 -2.34
N HIS A 17 6.90 0.13 -2.55
CA HIS A 17 7.74 0.72 -3.60
C HIS A 17 9.22 0.47 -3.34
N PHE A 18 9.68 0.68 -2.11
CA PHE A 18 11.08 0.42 -1.73
C PHE A 18 11.48 -1.03 -1.98
N LYS A 19 10.63 -2.00 -1.59
CA LYS A 19 10.91 -3.42 -1.81
C LYS A 19 10.90 -3.79 -3.30
N THR A 20 9.94 -3.23 -4.05
CA THR A 20 9.81 -3.46 -5.49
C THR A 20 11.01 -2.91 -6.26
N GLU A 21 11.45 -1.71 -5.93
CA GLU A 21 12.62 -1.07 -6.52
C GLU A 21 13.91 -1.86 -6.21
N ASN A 22 14.10 -2.26 -4.95
CA ASN A 22 15.24 -3.11 -4.58
C ASN A 22 15.25 -4.44 -5.33
N MET A 23 14.09 -5.08 -5.50
CA MET A 23 13.99 -6.35 -6.23
C MET A 23 14.26 -6.17 -7.73
N ARG A 24 13.89 -5.02 -8.31
CA ARG A 24 14.23 -4.66 -9.70
C ARG A 24 15.74 -4.40 -9.86
N ALA A 25 16.38 -3.78 -8.88
CA ALA A 25 17.82 -3.51 -8.88
C ALA A 25 18.67 -4.76 -8.61
N ALA A 26 18.09 -5.83 -8.05
CA ALA A 26 18.79 -7.05 -7.68
C ALA A 26 19.12 -7.91 -8.92
N THR A 27 20.29 -7.66 -9.51
CA THR A 27 20.78 -8.37 -10.72
C THR A 27 21.19 -9.82 -10.45
N ALA A 28 21.52 -10.18 -9.21
CA ALA A 28 21.96 -11.52 -8.82
C ALA A 28 20.81 -12.48 -8.42
N VAL A 29 19.55 -12.05 -8.55
CA VAL A 29 18.37 -12.87 -8.23
C VAL A 29 17.85 -13.53 -9.51
N ALA A 30 17.34 -14.76 -9.43
CA ALA A 30 16.68 -15.41 -10.57
C ALA A 30 15.37 -14.68 -10.93
N GLU A 31 14.97 -14.70 -12.20
CA GLU A 31 13.79 -13.97 -12.67
C GLU A 31 12.51 -14.46 -12.00
N GLU A 32 12.38 -15.78 -11.83
CA GLU A 32 11.24 -16.42 -11.18
C GLU A 32 11.11 -15.96 -9.72
N VAL A 33 12.25 -15.79 -9.05
CA VAL A 33 12.30 -15.30 -7.66
C VAL A 33 11.93 -13.81 -7.59
N ARG A 34 12.36 -13.00 -8.58
CA ARG A 34 11.94 -11.59 -8.67
C ARG A 34 10.42 -11.47 -8.84
N GLN A 35 9.84 -12.24 -9.76
CA GLN A 35 8.40 -12.22 -10.01
C GLN A 35 7.61 -12.70 -8.79
N PHE A 36 8.04 -13.79 -8.17
CA PHE A 36 7.42 -14.29 -6.94
C PHE A 36 7.46 -13.25 -5.81
N SER A 37 8.60 -12.58 -5.63
CA SER A 37 8.76 -11.56 -4.60
C SER A 37 7.89 -10.32 -4.87
N GLN A 38 7.77 -9.88 -6.12
CA GLN A 38 6.90 -8.77 -6.49
C GLN A 38 5.42 -9.08 -6.19
N ASN A 39 5.00 -10.31 -6.46
CA ASN A 39 3.65 -10.77 -6.13
C ASN A 39 3.42 -10.83 -4.61
N ASP A 40 4.41 -11.31 -3.83
CA ASP A 40 4.35 -11.28 -2.36
C ASP A 40 4.20 -9.85 -1.83
N TYR A 41 4.97 -8.89 -2.38
CA TYR A 41 4.89 -7.50 -1.93
C TYR A 41 3.53 -6.87 -2.25
N ALA A 42 2.94 -7.17 -3.42
CA ALA A 42 1.60 -6.73 -3.77
C ALA A 42 0.53 -7.35 -2.84
N PHE A 43 0.65 -8.63 -2.53
CA PHE A 43 -0.24 -9.32 -1.58
C PHE A 43 -0.15 -8.74 -0.17
N ARG A 44 1.06 -8.44 0.32
CA ARG A 44 1.24 -7.83 1.64
C ARG A 44 0.65 -6.41 1.71
N LEU A 45 0.77 -5.64 0.61
CA LEU A 45 0.10 -4.34 0.50
C LEU A 45 -1.42 -4.51 0.58
N SER A 46 -2.01 -5.45 -0.15
CA SER A 46 -3.47 -5.67 -0.12
C SER A 46 -3.96 -6.05 1.27
N VAL A 47 -3.28 -6.98 1.94
CA VAL A 47 -3.59 -7.39 3.33
C VAL A 47 -3.54 -6.19 4.28
N GLY A 48 -2.53 -5.33 4.16
CA GLY A 48 -2.42 -4.11 4.97
C GLY A 48 -3.59 -3.15 4.75
N LEU A 49 -3.94 -2.89 3.49
CA LEU A 49 -5.04 -1.97 3.13
C LEU A 49 -6.42 -2.53 3.53
N GLU A 50 -6.65 -3.83 3.33
CA GLU A 50 -7.89 -4.51 3.77
C GLU A 50 -8.02 -4.48 5.30
N GLY A 51 -6.91 -4.61 6.04
CA GLY A 51 -6.89 -4.45 7.49
C GLY A 51 -7.31 -3.05 7.94
N LEU A 52 -6.84 -2.00 7.24
CA LEU A 52 -7.28 -0.62 7.49
C LEU A 52 -8.75 -0.42 7.15
N LEU A 53 -9.22 -0.98 6.02
CA LEU A 53 -10.63 -0.93 5.63
C LEU A 53 -11.53 -1.56 6.69
N SER A 54 -11.18 -2.77 7.15
CA SER A 54 -11.89 -3.47 8.23
C SER A 54 -11.94 -2.63 9.52
N THR A 55 -10.82 -1.99 9.87
CA THR A 55 -10.75 -1.08 11.03
C THR A 55 -11.67 0.14 10.86
N ALA A 56 -11.70 0.75 9.68
CA ALA A 56 -12.56 1.90 9.40
C ALA A 56 -14.05 1.52 9.45
N GLN A 57 -14.42 0.37 8.88
CA GLN A 57 -15.78 -0.18 8.94
C GLN A 57 -16.21 -0.47 10.38
N ALA A 58 -15.36 -1.13 11.18
CA ALA A 58 -15.64 -1.45 12.57
C ALA A 58 -15.79 -0.18 13.45
N ALA A 59 -15.06 0.89 13.12
CA ALA A 59 -15.15 2.18 13.79
C ALA A 59 -16.36 3.03 13.33
N GLY A 60 -17.13 2.58 12.33
CA GLY A 60 -18.22 3.35 11.73
C GLY A 60 -17.75 4.55 10.90
N ASP A 61 -16.46 4.61 10.53
CA ASP A 61 -15.89 5.66 9.69
C ASP A 61 -16.14 5.35 8.21
N LEU A 62 -17.39 5.52 7.79
CA LEU A 62 -17.85 5.14 6.45
C LEU A 62 -17.17 5.96 5.34
N GLU A 63 -16.80 7.21 5.62
CA GLU A 63 -16.08 8.06 4.66
C GLU A 63 -14.67 7.49 4.39
N SER A 64 -13.89 7.23 5.45
CA SER A 64 -12.56 6.66 5.28
C SER A 64 -12.61 5.23 4.75
N ALA A 65 -13.64 4.46 5.10
CA ALA A 65 -13.86 3.12 4.55
C ALA A 65 -14.10 3.15 3.03
N ALA A 66 -14.93 4.06 2.52
CA ALA A 66 -15.16 4.20 1.08
C ALA A 66 -13.87 4.60 0.32
N ASP A 67 -13.09 5.54 0.88
CA ASP A 67 -11.81 5.92 0.30
C ASP A 67 -10.80 4.75 0.29
N LEU A 68 -10.76 3.96 1.38
CA LEU A 68 -9.91 2.76 1.51
C LEU A 68 -10.33 1.64 0.56
N GLU A 69 -11.63 1.42 0.37
CA GLU A 69 -12.17 0.42 -0.56
C GLU A 69 -11.78 0.76 -2.00
N ALA A 70 -11.92 2.02 -2.41
CA ALA A 70 -11.47 2.50 -3.71
C ALA A 70 -9.95 2.29 -3.90
N LEU A 71 -9.16 2.51 -2.84
CA LEU A 71 -7.71 2.28 -2.88
C LEU A 71 -7.36 0.79 -3.01
N VAL A 72 -8.01 -0.09 -2.24
CA VAL A 72 -7.84 -1.56 -2.35
C VAL A 72 -8.15 -2.02 -3.78
N TYR A 73 -9.24 -1.54 -4.36
CA TYR A 73 -9.62 -1.86 -5.74
C TYR A 73 -8.57 -1.42 -6.75
N ARG A 74 -8.03 -0.21 -6.63
CA ARG A 74 -6.97 0.29 -7.52
C ARG A 74 -5.69 -0.53 -7.41
N CYS A 75 -5.25 -0.82 -6.19
CA CYS A 75 -4.05 -1.63 -5.94
C CYS A 75 -4.20 -3.06 -6.49
N SER A 76 -5.38 -3.69 -6.35
CA SER A 76 -5.63 -5.04 -6.89
C SER A 76 -5.69 -5.07 -8.42
N ALA A 77 -6.05 -3.95 -9.06
CA ALA A 77 -5.94 -3.76 -10.51
C ALA A 77 -4.51 -3.44 -10.99
N GLY A 78 -3.53 -3.35 -10.08
CA GLY A 78 -2.13 -3.01 -10.39
C GLY A 78 -1.84 -1.51 -10.48
N ASP A 79 -2.84 -0.64 -10.26
CA ASP A 79 -2.66 0.81 -10.15
C ASP A 79 -2.28 1.18 -8.71
N VAL A 80 -1.02 0.92 -8.36
CA VAL A 80 -0.49 1.24 -7.02
C VAL A 80 0.00 2.70 -6.99
N PRO A 81 -0.65 3.60 -6.21
CA PRO A 81 -0.28 5.00 -6.16
C PRO A 81 1.12 5.19 -5.56
N GLN A 82 1.75 6.30 -5.91
CA GLN A 82 2.99 6.73 -5.27
C GLN A 82 2.73 7.18 -3.83
N PRO A 83 3.68 6.97 -2.90
CA PRO A 83 3.57 7.54 -1.57
C PRO A 83 3.61 9.07 -1.64
N PHE A 84 2.92 9.72 -0.72
CA PHE A 84 2.97 11.16 -0.56
C PHE A 84 4.22 11.57 0.21
N CYS A 85 4.78 12.75 -0.11
CA CYS A 85 5.86 13.32 0.69
C CYS A 85 5.31 13.75 2.07
N VAL A 86 5.94 13.28 3.14
CA VAL A 86 5.48 13.47 4.53
C VAL A 86 5.55 14.95 4.96
N ASP A 87 6.33 15.78 4.26
CA ASP A 87 6.45 17.22 4.49
C ASP A 87 5.12 17.99 4.33
N ARG A 88 4.11 17.37 3.72
CA ARG A 88 2.77 17.95 3.56
C ARG A 88 1.95 18.01 4.86
N PHE A 89 2.38 17.33 5.93
CA PHE A 89 1.66 17.24 7.20
C PHE A 89 2.44 17.82 8.39
N ALA A 90 3.59 18.46 8.14
CA ALA A 90 4.33 19.25 9.12
C ALA A 90 3.86 20.72 9.06
N ALA A 91 2.65 20.99 9.54
CA ALA A 91 2.16 22.34 9.78
C ALA A 91 1.17 22.34 10.95
#